data_AF-A0A8S0FRA9-F1
#
_entry.id   AF-A0A8S0FRA9-F1
#
_cell.length_a   1.000
_cell.length_b   1.000
_cell.length_c   1.000
_cell.angle_alpha   90.00
_cell.angle_beta   90.00
_cell.angle_gamma   90.00
#
_symmetry.space_group_name_H-M   'P 1'
#
loop_
_entity.id
_entity.type
_entity.pdbx_description
1 polymer ?
#
loop_
_entity_poly.entity_id
_entity_poly.type
_entity_poly.pdbx_seq_one_letter_code
_entity_poly.pdbx_strand_id
1 'polypeptide(L)' 'MRLKKATNWKTSFPADRSTLRQLTKFAGSGGGLTINFDAMLLGERIFSDPATDTLTIKGTPPNLRDQLQRRTSGGN' A
#
# COMPACT_ATOMS: atom_id res chain seq x y z
N MET A 1 26.60 42.81 -28.62
CA MET A 1 25.31 42.50 -27.95
C MET A 1 25.12 40.98 -27.97
N ARG A 2 25.22 40.27 -26.84
CA ARG A 2 25.01 38.81 -26.76
C ARG A 2 23.69 38.55 -26.03
N LEU A 3 22.68 38.02 -26.73
CA LEU A 3 21.48 37.47 -26.08
C LEU A 3 21.67 35.96 -25.91
N LYS A 4 21.58 35.51 -24.66
CA LYS A 4 21.72 34.11 -24.25
C LYS A 4 20.45 33.32 -24.60
N LYS A 5 20.67 32.05 -24.92
CA LYS A 5 19.66 31.02 -25.22
C LYS A 5 18.58 30.94 -24.14
N ALA A 6 17.32 30.87 -24.57
CA ALA A 6 16.21 30.41 -23.74
C ALA A 6 16.08 28.89 -23.88
N THR A 7 16.37 28.20 -22.79
CA THR A 7 16.31 26.76 -22.59
C THR A 7 14.86 26.30 -22.58
N ASN A 8 14.38 25.62 -23.63
CA ASN A 8 13.11 24.89 -23.56
C ASN A 8 13.37 23.47 -23.06
N TRP A 9 13.58 23.35 -21.75
CA TRP A 9 13.62 22.07 -21.06
C TRP A 9 12.16 21.64 -20.82
N LYS A 10 11.56 20.94 -21.80
CA LYS A 10 10.44 20.07 -21.48
C LYS A 10 10.99 18.90 -20.66
N THR A 11 11.25 19.14 -19.38
CA THR A 11 11.25 18.04 -18.41
C THR A 11 9.80 17.66 -18.23
N SER A 12 9.25 16.93 -19.21
CA SER A 12 8.26 15.93 -18.88
C SER A 12 9.01 14.92 -18.04
N PHE A 13 9.15 15.22 -16.74
CA PHE A 13 9.51 14.22 -15.77
C PHE A 13 8.54 13.07 -16.07
N PRO A 14 9.01 11.85 -16.41
CA PRO A 14 8.17 10.72 -16.09
C PRO A 14 8.11 10.79 -14.58
N ALA A 15 7.10 11.47 -14.03
CA ALA A 15 6.70 11.28 -12.65
C ALA A 15 6.39 9.80 -12.62
N ASP A 16 7.41 9.05 -12.23
CA ASP A 16 7.55 7.66 -12.54
C ASP A 16 6.30 7.02 -11.97
N ARG A 17 5.41 6.52 -12.85
CA ARG A 17 4.08 6.10 -12.41
C ARG A 17 4.19 5.03 -11.33
N SER A 18 5.33 4.32 -11.24
CA SER A 18 5.61 3.39 -10.16
C SER A 18 5.87 4.11 -8.82
N THR A 19 6.59 5.24 -8.80
CA THR A 19 6.72 6.08 -7.58
C THR A 19 5.38 6.69 -7.13
N LEU A 20 4.57 7.23 -8.04
CA LEU A 20 3.22 7.71 -7.69
C LEU A 20 2.30 6.56 -7.21
N ARG A 21 2.40 5.39 -7.83
CA ARG A 21 1.62 4.20 -7.42
C ARG A 21 2.09 3.65 -6.07
N GLN A 22 3.38 3.72 -5.76
CA GLN A 22 3.94 3.44 -4.43
C GLN A 22 3.46 4.46 -3.40
N LEU A 23 3.33 5.74 -3.74
CA LEU A 23 2.73 6.73 -2.84
C LEU A 23 1.25 6.43 -2.53
N THR A 24 0.54 5.76 -3.44
CA THR A 24 -0.87 5.38 -3.24
C THR A 24 -1.08 4.05 -2.53
N LYS A 25 -0.03 3.23 -2.31
CA LYS A 25 -0.19 1.88 -1.72
C LYS A 25 0.91 1.58 -0.71
N PHE A 26 0.52 1.02 0.42
CA PHE A 26 1.46 0.39 1.35
C PHE A 26 1.70 -1.06 0.92
N ALA A 27 2.96 -1.46 0.84
CA ALA A 27 3.36 -2.84 0.59
C ALA A 27 4.55 -3.24 1.46
N GLY A 28 4.52 -4.44 2.00
CA GLY A 28 5.59 -4.97 2.85
C GLY A 28 5.54 -6.50 2.95
N SER A 29 6.70 -7.10 3.22
CA SER A 29 6.83 -8.54 3.39
C SER A 29 7.87 -8.88 4.44
N GLY A 30 7.61 -9.89 5.29
CA GLY A 30 8.49 -10.34 6.35
C GLY A 30 7.85 -11.45 7.19
N GLY A 31 8.66 -12.33 7.79
CA GLY A 31 8.16 -13.38 8.69
C GLY A 31 7.15 -14.36 8.05
N GLY A 32 7.19 -14.55 6.72
CA GLY A 32 6.21 -15.34 5.99
C GLY A 32 4.90 -14.62 5.65
N LEU A 33 4.78 -13.34 6.02
CA LEU A 33 3.63 -12.48 5.68
C LEU A 33 3.99 -11.57 4.51
N THR A 34 3.03 -11.36 3.60
CA THR A 34 3.09 -10.31 2.58
C THR A 34 1.78 -9.55 2.60
N ILE A 35 1.86 -8.22 2.63
CA ILE A 35 0.71 -7.35 2.68
C ILE A 35 0.83 -6.22 1.66
N ASN A 36 -0.28 -5.87 1.03
CA ASN A 36 -0.40 -4.77 0.09
C ASN A 36 -1.82 -4.17 0.15
N PHE A 37 -1.95 -2.86 0.34
CA PHE A 37 -3.24 -2.18 0.39
C PHE A 37 -3.14 -0.71 -0.03
N ASP A 38 -4.25 -0.13 -0.48
CA ASP A 38 -4.31 1.28 -0.86
C ASP A 38 -4.19 2.19 0.37
N ALA A 39 -3.39 3.25 0.28
CA ALA A 39 -3.08 4.16 1.37
C ALA A 39 -4.34 4.82 1.97
N MET A 40 -5.38 5.02 1.15
CA MET A 40 -6.68 5.54 1.60
C MET A 40 -7.36 4.66 2.64
N LEU A 41 -7.04 3.36 2.69
CA LEU A 41 -7.64 2.43 3.66
C LEU A 41 -7.03 2.56 5.05
N LEU A 42 -5.88 3.23 5.20
CA LEU A 42 -5.28 3.52 6.50
C LEU A 42 -6.17 4.51 7.27
N GLY A 43 -6.59 4.13 8.47
CA GLY A 43 -7.55 4.88 9.29
C GLY A 43 -9.02 4.61 8.96
N GLU A 44 -9.34 4.01 7.81
CA GLU A 44 -10.71 3.61 7.44
C GLU A 44 -10.97 2.13 7.77
N ARG A 45 -10.12 1.25 7.22
CA ARG A 45 -10.22 -0.21 7.41
C ARG A 45 -8.96 -0.81 8.01
N ILE A 46 -7.81 -0.19 7.77
CA ILE A 46 -6.51 -0.64 8.27
C ILE A 46 -6.10 0.30 9.40
N PHE A 47 -5.84 -0.24 10.57
CA PHE A 47 -5.42 0.53 11.75
C PHE A 47 -4.08 -0.01 12.23
N SER A 48 -3.08 0.87 12.31
CA SER A 48 -1.77 0.54 12.88
C SER A 48 -1.68 1.11 14.29
N ASP A 49 -1.27 0.27 15.24
CA ASP A 49 -0.86 0.67 16.57
C ASP A 49 0.66 0.47 16.70
N PRO A 50 1.45 1.55 16.65
CA PRO A 50 2.90 1.45 16.75
C PRO A 50 3.38 1.11 18.17
N ALA A 51 2.56 1.30 19.20
CA ALA A 51 2.96 0.98 20.58
C ALA A 51 2.99 -0.54 20.83
N THR A 52 2.13 -1.29 20.14
CA THR A 52 2.00 -2.75 20.26
C THR A 52 2.45 -3.49 19.00
N ASP A 53 3.01 -2.78 18.02
CA ASP A 53 3.39 -3.30 16.70
C ASP A 53 2.27 -4.15 16.05
N THR A 54 1.04 -3.62 16.09
CA THR A 54 -0.15 -4.35 15.64
C THR A 54 -0.78 -3.68 14.43
N LEU A 55 -1.22 -4.50 13.46
CA LEU A 55 -2.02 -4.06 12.32
C LEU A 55 -3.39 -4.74 12.33
N THR A 56 -4.45 -3.95 12.49
CA THR A 56 -5.83 -4.44 12.51
C THR A 56 -6.53 -4.18 11.18
N ILE A 57 -7.17 -5.21 10.62
CA ILE A 57 -7.96 -5.12 9.38
C ILE A 57 -9.44 -5.27 9.73
N LYS A 58 -10.22 -4.20 9.55
CA LYS A 58 -11.68 -4.24 9.69
C LYS A 58 -12.35 -4.61 8.37
N GLY A 59 -13.28 -5.56 8.45
CA GLY A 59 -13.95 -6.13 7.28
C GLY A 59 -13.01 -7.00 6.46
N THR A 60 -12.53 -8.10 7.04
CA THR A 60 -11.70 -9.11 6.38
C THR A 60 -12.26 -9.48 5.00
N PRO A 61 -11.44 -9.44 3.93
CA PRO A 61 -11.90 -9.79 2.59
C PRO A 61 -12.63 -11.14 2.59
N PRO A 62 -13.79 -11.29 1.92
CA PRO A 62 -14.62 -12.50 1.99
C PRO A 62 -13.84 -13.78 1.73
N ASN A 63 -12.99 -13.80 0.69
CA ASN A 63 -12.14 -14.95 0.37
C ASN A 63 -11.20 -15.32 1.54
N LEU A 64 -10.55 -14.32 2.17
CA LEU A 64 -9.69 -14.56 3.32
C LEU A 64 -10.52 -15.02 4.52
N ARG A 65 -11.71 -14.44 4.74
CA ARG A 65 -12.61 -14.84 5.82
C ARG A 65 -13.06 -16.29 5.67
N ASP A 66 -13.43 -16.70 4.46
CA ASP A 66 -13.82 -18.08 4.16
C ASP A 66 -12.65 -19.05 4.37
N GLN A 67 -11.44 -18.69 3.94
CA GLN A 67 -10.23 -19.49 4.19
C GLN A 67 -9.92 -19.65 5.67
N LEU A 68 -10.05 -18.57 6.45
CA LEU A 68 -9.87 -18.59 7.90
C LEU A 68 -10.94 -19.47 8.56
N GLN A 69 -12.22 -19.24 8.24
CA GLN A 69 -13.33 -19.99 8.79
C GLN A 69 -13.18 -21.48 8.55
N ARG A 70 -12.86 -21.92 7.32
CA ARG A 70 -12.65 -23.35 7.03
C ARG A 70 -11.55 -23.98 7.89
N ARG A 71 -10.47 -23.24 8.13
CA ARG A 71 -9.34 -23.71 8.94
C ARG A 71 -9.64 -23.71 10.44
N THR A 72 -10.48 -22.77 10.91
CA THR A 72 -10.85 -22.66 12.33
C THR A 72 -12.08 -23.48 12.70
N SER A 73 -12.98 -23.75 11.75
CA SER A 73 -14.22 -24.52 11.95
C SER A 73 -14.08 -26.00 11.65
N GLY A 74 -13.01 -26.42 10.97
CA GLY A 74 -12.70 -27.83 10.69
C GLY A 74 -11.99 -28.56 11.83
N GLY A 75 -11.99 -27.99 13.04
CA GLY A 75 -11.33 -28.53 14.22
C GLY A 75 -12.31 -28.76 15.36
N ASN A 76 -13.20 -29.76 15.20
CA ASN A 76 -13.71 -30.60 16.27
C ASN A 76 -14.11 -31.96 15.70
#